data_AF-A0A444VSL7-F1
#
_entry.id   AF-A0A444VSL7-F1
#
_cell.length_a   1.000
_cell.length_b   1.000
_cell.length_c   1.000
_cell.angle_alpha   90.00
_cell.angle_beta   90.00
_cell.angle_gamma   90.00
#
_symmetry.space_group_name_H-M   'P 1'
#
loop_
_entity.id
_entity.type
_entity.pdbx_description
1 polymer ?
#
loop_
_entity_poly.entity_id
_entity_poly.type
_entity_poly.pdbx_seq_one_letter_code
_entity_poly.pdbx_strand_id
1 'polypeptide(L)'
;MFGDMEVVMNFVTVFNIWFEENCQTTDKRIAYFKKYNPPPRWLASVVDSIWETEGWNEPFFDYTPYLKKLEEYGFIGTSEYEKDLNDQKWLDKENDMNRAL
;
A
#
# COMPACT_ATOMS: atom_id res chain seq x y z
N MET A 1 1.74 -33.97 16.77
CA MET A 1 2.38 -34.20 15.46
C MET A 1 1.47 -33.51 14.45
N PHE A 2 1.68 -32.21 14.24
CA PHE A 2 0.98 -31.47 13.19
C PHE A 2 1.72 -31.83 11.91
N GLY A 3 1.10 -32.69 11.10
CA GLY A 3 1.62 -33.04 9.78
C GLY A 3 1.80 -31.77 8.95
N ASP A 4 2.83 -31.78 8.13
CA ASP A 4 3.29 -30.68 7.30
C ASP A 4 2.13 -30.06 6.53
N MET A 5 1.56 -28.99 7.08
CA MET A 5 0.66 -28.12 6.34
C MET A 5 1.58 -27.34 5.41
N GLU A 6 1.64 -27.77 4.16
CA GLU A 6 2.31 -27.05 3.10
C GLU A 6 1.70 -25.65 3.05
N VAL A 7 2.37 -24.67 3.68
CA VAL A 7 1.95 -23.28 3.62
C VAL A 7 2.18 -22.87 2.19
N VAL A 8 1.10 -22.86 1.40
CA VAL A 8 1.12 -22.24 0.08
C VAL A 8 1.37 -20.76 0.31
N MET A 9 2.65 -20.37 0.30
CA MET A 9 3.03 -18.97 0.42
C MET A 9 2.61 -18.28 -0.87
N ASN A 10 1.51 -17.56 -0.80
CA ASN A 10 1.08 -16.70 -1.89
C ASN A 10 2.08 -15.55 -2.06
N PHE A 11 2.01 -14.86 -3.20
CA PHE A 11 2.92 -13.76 -3.53
C PHE A 11 2.98 -12.70 -2.43
N VAL A 12 1.84 -12.35 -1.81
CA VAL A 12 1.77 -11.33 -0.75
C VAL A 12 2.52 -11.79 0.49
N THR A 13 2.37 -13.05 0.90
CA THR A 13 3.11 -13.61 2.03
C THR A 13 4.62 -13.58 1.80
N VAL A 14 5.08 -14.03 0.62
CA VAL A 14 6.52 -14.00 0.28
C VAL A 14 7.05 -12.56 0.24
N PHE A 15 6.27 -11.65 -0.36
CA PHE A 15 6.63 -10.23 -0.43
C PHE A 15 6.75 -9.61 0.96
N ASN A 16 5.76 -9.84 1.84
CA ASN A 16 5.75 -9.26 3.17
C ASN A 16 6.94 -9.76 4.01
N ILE A 17 7.24 -11.06 3.99
CA ILE A 17 8.42 -11.62 4.65
C ILE A 17 9.69 -10.93 4.15
N TRP A 18 9.87 -10.86 2.83
CA TRP A 18 11.04 -10.20 2.25
C TRP A 18 11.10 -8.72 2.64
N PHE A 19 9.98 -8.01 2.59
CA PHE A 19 9.91 -6.58 2.90
C PHE A 19 10.26 -6.31 4.36
N GLU A 20 9.73 -7.09 5.30
CA GLU A 20 10.04 -6.99 6.73
C GLU A 20 11.52 -7.28 7.02
N GLU A 21 12.10 -8.32 6.41
CA GLU A 21 13.50 -8.68 6.59
C GLU A 21 14.47 -7.66 6.00
N ASN A 22 14.12 -7.02 4.88
CA ASN A 22 15.03 -6.15 4.13
C ASN A 22 14.82 -4.65 4.43
N CYS A 23 13.60 -4.26 4.82
CA CYS A 23 13.21 -2.86 5.08
C CYS A 23 12.90 -2.64 6.58
N GLN A 24 13.84 -3.05 7.44
CA GLN A 24 13.69 -3.04 8.90
C GLN A 24 13.62 -1.66 9.56
N THR A 25 13.98 -0.59 8.86
CA THR A 25 13.99 0.78 9.41
C THR A 25 13.08 1.68 8.59
N THR A 26 12.52 2.71 9.22
CA THR A 26 11.72 3.75 8.55
C THR A 26 12.42 4.30 7.31
N ASP A 27 13.72 4.60 7.39
CA ASP A 27 14.51 5.11 6.26
C ASP A 27 14.61 4.12 5.10
N LYS A 28 14.77 2.81 5.40
CA LYS A 28 14.80 1.77 4.36
C LYS A 28 13.42 1.60 3.72
N ARG A 29 12.34 1.68 4.49
CA ARG A 29 10.96 1.63 3.96
C ARG A 29 10.67 2.85 3.08
N ILE A 30 11.05 4.04 3.52
CA ILE A 30 10.99 5.27 2.72
C ILE A 30 11.79 5.11 1.42
N ALA A 31 13.03 4.66 1.49
CA ALA A 31 13.88 4.46 0.31
C ALA A 31 13.28 3.45 -0.68
N TYR A 32 12.68 2.36 -0.17
CA TYR A 32 11.99 1.36 -0.99
C TYR A 32 10.83 1.99 -1.76
N PHE A 33 9.89 2.64 -1.07
CA PHE A 33 8.73 3.21 -1.75
C PHE A 33 9.06 4.47 -2.56
N LYS A 34 10.15 5.20 -2.27
CA LYS A 34 10.64 6.24 -3.20
C LYS A 34 11.14 5.66 -4.51
N LYS A 35 11.81 4.50 -4.47
CA LYS A 35 12.28 3.79 -5.67
C LYS A 35 11.13 3.16 -6.45
N TYR A 36 10.14 2.63 -5.74
CA TYR A 36 8.98 1.94 -6.29
C TYR A 36 7.69 2.64 -5.86
N ASN A 37 7.53 3.90 -6.28
CA ASN A 37 6.42 4.73 -5.84
C ASN A 37 5.08 4.17 -6.37
N PRO A 38 4.17 3.74 -5.50
CA PRO A 38 2.92 3.16 -5.96
C PRO A 38 1.94 4.23 -6.43
N PRO A 39 0.87 3.84 -7.16
CA PRO A 39 -0.23 4.73 -7.51
C PRO A 39 -0.86 5.41 -6.28
N PRO A 40 -1.44 6.61 -6.42
CA PRO A 40 -2.02 7.39 -5.32
C PRO A 40 -2.90 6.57 -4.38
N ARG A 41 -3.84 5.75 -4.89
CA ARG A 41 -4.73 4.92 -4.06
C ARG A 41 -4.05 4.11 -2.95
N TRP A 42 -2.79 3.73 -3.14
CA TRP A 42 -2.05 2.85 -2.24
C TRP A 42 -1.23 3.62 -1.19
N LEU A 43 -1.26 4.95 -1.20
CA LEU A 43 -0.44 5.76 -0.29
C LEU A 43 -0.82 5.55 1.18
N ALA A 44 -2.08 5.22 1.53
CA ALA A 44 -2.41 4.78 2.90
C ALA A 44 -1.67 3.50 3.31
N SER A 45 -1.60 2.50 2.43
CA SER A 45 -0.82 1.29 2.69
C SER A 45 0.68 1.57 2.79
N VAL A 46 1.20 2.55 2.05
CA VAL A 46 2.59 3.04 2.21
C VAL A 46 2.80 3.68 3.58
N VAL A 47 1.84 4.50 4.04
CA VAL A 47 1.88 5.11 5.38
C VAL A 47 1.94 4.03 6.45
N ASP A 48 1.01 3.06 6.40
CA ASP A 48 0.99 1.94 7.35
C ASP A 48 2.27 1.13 7.29
N SER A 49 2.81 0.91 6.09
CA SER A 49 4.07 0.18 5.92
C SER A 49 5.25 0.96 6.49
N ILE A 50 5.34 2.28 6.36
CA ILE A 50 6.51 3.05 6.81
C ILE A 50 6.47 3.31 8.32
N TRP A 51 5.30 3.61 8.88
CA TRP A 51 5.13 4.09 10.26
C TRP A 51 4.35 3.14 11.16
N GLU A 52 3.95 1.96 10.67
CA GLU A 52 3.28 0.92 11.46
C GLU A 52 2.04 1.46 12.18
N THR A 53 1.30 2.34 11.49
CA THR A 53 0.15 3.04 12.06
C THR A 53 -1.08 2.17 12.22
N GLU A 54 -1.14 1.04 11.51
CA GLU A 54 -2.30 0.14 11.45
C GLU A 54 -3.63 0.87 11.19
N GLY A 55 -3.60 1.98 10.42
CA GLY A 55 -4.74 2.85 10.26
C GLY A 55 -5.93 2.17 9.58
N TRP A 56 -5.68 1.10 8.81
CA TRP A 56 -6.72 0.28 8.20
C TRP A 56 -7.61 -0.47 9.21
N ASN A 57 -7.14 -0.67 10.45
CA ASN A 57 -7.93 -1.25 11.55
C ASN A 57 -8.82 -0.22 12.25
N GLU A 58 -8.64 1.07 11.97
CA GLU A 58 -9.24 2.17 12.71
C GLU A 58 -10.20 2.97 11.81
N PRO A 59 -11.53 2.94 12.06
CA PRO A 59 -12.54 3.48 11.15
C PRO A 59 -12.47 5.00 10.93
N PHE A 60 -11.72 5.72 11.76
CA PHE A 60 -11.56 7.18 11.67
C PHE A 60 -10.09 7.61 11.65
N PHE A 61 -9.18 6.72 11.23
CA PHE A 61 -7.77 7.08 11.11
C PHE A 61 -7.56 8.16 10.04
N ASP A 62 -7.03 9.31 10.45
CA ASP A 62 -6.73 10.41 9.54
C ASP A 62 -5.33 10.24 8.93
N TYR A 63 -5.28 9.86 7.66
CA TYR A 63 -4.04 9.75 6.89
C TYR A 63 -3.48 11.10 6.43
N THR A 64 -4.23 12.20 6.52
CA THR A 64 -3.84 13.51 5.98
C THR A 64 -2.48 13.99 6.47
N PRO A 65 -2.13 13.90 7.79
CA PRO A 65 -0.82 14.32 8.28
C PRO A 65 0.32 13.49 7.68
N TYR A 66 0.07 12.22 7.39
CA TYR A 66 1.06 11.30 6.84
C TYR A 66 1.22 11.47 5.33
N LEU A 67 0.14 11.78 4.60
CA LEU A 67 0.23 12.14 3.17
C LEU A 67 1.06 13.42 2.98
N LYS A 68 0.89 14.41 3.86
CA LYS A 68 1.75 15.61 3.86
C LYS A 68 3.21 15.25 4.16
N LYS A 69 3.44 14.38 5.14
CA LYS A 69 4.78 13.88 5.46
C LYS A 69 5.42 13.19 4.25
N LEU A 70 4.68 12.35 3.52
CA LEU A 70 5.15 11.71 2.29
C LEU A 70 5.53 12.75 1.22
N GLU A 71 4.73 13.80 1.03
CA GLU A 71 5.05 14.91 0.11
C GLU A 71 6.37 15.59 0.49
N GLU A 72 6.59 15.87 1.78
CA GLU A 72 7.85 16.43 2.30
C GLU A 72 9.06 15.50 2.06
N TYR A 73 8.85 14.18 2.05
CA TYR A 73 9.87 13.20 1.66
C TYR A 73 10.06 13.06 0.13
N GLY A 74 9.27 13.77 -0.67
CA GLY A 74 9.35 13.80 -2.13
C GLY A 74 8.59 12.67 -2.83
N PHE A 75 7.56 12.12 -2.19
CA PHE A 75 6.66 11.17 -2.84
C PHE A 75 5.73 11.91 -3.81
N ILE A 76 5.43 11.27 -4.94
CA ILE A 76 4.52 11.78 -5.97
C ILE A 76 3.15 11.13 -5.76
N GLY A 77 2.06 11.85 -6.04
CA GLY A 77 0.70 11.30 -6.02
C GLY A 77 -0.11 11.66 -4.77
N THR A 78 0.49 12.36 -3.80
CA THR A 78 -0.17 12.74 -2.53
C THR A 78 -1.35 13.69 -2.75
N SER A 79 -1.24 14.64 -3.69
CA SER A 79 -2.33 15.56 -4.07
C SER A 79 -3.47 14.86 -4.81
N GLU A 80 -3.19 13.74 -5.49
CA GLU A 80 -4.18 12.98 -6.25
C GLU A 80 -4.86 11.88 -5.42
N TYR A 81 -4.41 11.63 -4.19
CA TYR A 81 -4.87 10.53 -3.34
C TYR A 81 -6.39 10.40 -3.29
N GLU A 82 -7.07 11.43 -2.77
CA GLU A 82 -8.53 11.44 -2.62
C GLU A 82 -9.26 11.36 -3.96
N LYS A 83 -8.74 12.05 -4.98
CA LYS A 83 -9.32 12.01 -6.32
C LYS A 83 -9.26 10.60 -6.90
N ASP A 84 -8.15 9.90 -6.72
CA ASP A 84 -7.96 8.56 -7.27
C ASP A 84 -8.78 7.51 -6.53
N LEU A 85 -8.99 7.65 -5.22
CA LEU A 85 -9.89 6.79 -4.45
C LEU A 85 -11.35 6.92 -4.89
N ASN A 86 -11.79 8.14 -5.19
CA ASN A 86 -13.16 8.44 -5.60
C ASN A 86 -13.40 8.35 -7.12
N ASP A 87 -12.40 7.92 -7.89
CA ASP A 87 -12.51 7.83 -9.34
C ASP A 87 -13.47 6.70 -9.75
N GLN A 88 -14.47 7.05 -10.57
CA GLN A 88 -15.51 6.13 -11.03
C GLN A 88 -14.95 4.95 -11.83
N LYS A 89 -13.74 5.07 -12.41
CA LYS A 89 -13.09 3.96 -13.14
C LYS A 89 -12.89 2.69 -12.28
N TRP A 90 -12.97 2.82 -10.95
CA TRP A 90 -12.87 1.69 -10.00
C TRP A 90 -14.22 1.07 -9.64
N LEU A 91 -15.32 1.77 -9.94
CA LEU A 91 -16.68 1.40 -9.57
C LEU A 91 -17.48 0.84 -10.76
N ASP A 92 -17.06 1.13 -11.98
CA ASP A 92 -17.69 0.66 -13.21
C ASP A 92 -17.42 -0.83 -13.48
N LYS A 93 -18.35 -1.70 -13.07
CA LYS A 93 -18.36 -3.14 -13.37
C LYS A 93 -18.49 -3.47 -14.87
N GLU A 94 -18.97 -2.53 -15.71
CA GLU A 94 -19.07 -2.74 -17.16
C GLU A 94 -17.71 -2.76 -17.86
N ASN A 95 -16.68 -2.10 -17.31
CA ASN A 95 -15.32 -2.13 -17.88
C ASN A 95 -14.59 -3.46 -17.64
N ASP A 96 -14.95 -4.20 -16.59
CA ASP A 96 -14.33 -5.50 -16.28
C ASP A 96 -14.81 -6.61 -17.24
N MET A 97 -16.06 -6.56 -17.72
CA MET A 97 -16.57 -7.56 -18.67
C MET A 97 -16.07 -7.36 -20.10
N ASN A 98 -15.76 -6.13 -20.51
CA ASN A 98 -15.34 -5.80 -21.87
C ASN A 98 -13.82 -5.90 -22.11
N ARG A 99 -13.02 -6.12 -21.05
CA ARG A 99 -11.55 -6.32 -21.14
C ARG A 99 -11.12 -7.79 -21.03
N ALA A 100 -12.06 -8.70 -20.84
CA ALA A 100 -11.83 -10.15 -20.74
C ALA A 100 -12.05 -10.91 -22.07
N LEU A 101 -12.16 -10.19 -23.20
CA LEU A 101 -12.24 -10.72 -24.58
C LEU A 101 -11.06 -10.20 -25.40
#